data_AF-A0A1Y0F8T0-F1
#
_entry.id   AF-A0A1Y0F8T0-F1
#
_cell.length_a   1.000
_cell.length_b   1.000
_cell.length_c   1.000
_cell.angle_alpha   90.00
_cell.angle_beta   90.00
_cell.angle_gamma   90.00
#
_symmetry.space_group_name_H-M   'P 1'
#
loop_
_entity.id
_entity.type
_entity.pdbx_description
1 polymer ?
#
loop_
_entity_poly.entity_id
_entity_poly.type
_entity_poly.pdbx_seq_one_letter_code
_entity_poly.pdbx_strand_id
1 'polypeptide(L)'
;MQAMKKHKKLLNDLNNFIEIKRILADNVKTLDKISDDIDEQEIEIKRLEQLNTPTFQIKQMQDNHDIKATSYNLLLELHQQNLITLWKLSRYILKQFKHFSEDEIKEYNLNDIQASIQEQSDNIKPKFIDLLKYDLKHLGSQQHE
;
A
#
# COMPACT_ATOMS: atom_id res chain seq x y z
N MET A 1 -6.85 17.68 30.57
CA MET A 1 -5.81 16.67 30.25
C MET A 1 -6.29 15.64 29.21
N GLN A 2 -7.56 15.20 29.21
CA GLN A 2 -8.08 14.21 28.25
C GLN A 2 -8.20 14.75 26.80
N ALA A 3 -8.59 16.03 26.62
CA ALA A 3 -8.67 16.68 25.31
C ALA A 3 -7.32 16.74 24.56
N MET A 4 -6.24 17.04 25.28
CA MET A 4 -4.89 17.05 24.72
C MET A 4 -4.42 15.64 24.31
N LYS A 5 -4.81 14.59 25.05
CA LYS A 5 -4.48 13.20 24.72
C LYS A 5 -5.17 12.74 23.43
N LYS A 6 -6.46 13.04 23.24
CA LYS A 6 -7.18 12.70 22.00
C LYS A 6 -6.65 13.48 20.79
N HIS A 7 -6.30 14.75 20.95
CA HIS A 7 -5.71 15.55 19.89
C HIS A 7 -4.34 15.01 19.47
N LYS A 8 -3.45 14.70 20.43
CA LYS A 8 -2.14 14.10 20.14
C LYS A 8 -2.27 12.75 19.42
N LYS A 9 -3.25 11.94 19.81
CA LYS A 9 -3.54 10.65 19.17
C LYS A 9 -4.00 10.84 17.72
N LEU A 10 -4.97 11.73 17.49
CA LEU A 10 -5.44 12.06 16.14
C LEU A 10 -4.28 12.53 15.25
N LEU A 11 -3.43 13.43 15.76
CA LEU A 11 -2.27 13.92 15.02
C LEU A 11 -1.29 12.79 14.65
N ASN A 12 -1.02 11.87 15.59
CA ASN A 12 -0.17 10.71 15.33
C ASN A 12 -0.76 9.81 14.24
N ASP A 13 -2.05 9.52 14.31
CA ASP A 13 -2.71 8.66 13.33
C ASP A 13 -2.81 9.32 11.94
N LEU A 14 -2.98 10.64 11.87
CA LEU A 14 -2.89 11.41 10.63
C LEU A 14 -1.47 11.37 10.04
N ASN A 15 -0.43 11.49 10.86
CA ASN A 15 0.96 11.35 10.40
C ASN A 15 1.22 9.95 9.84
N ASN A 16 0.77 8.90 10.53
CA ASN A 16 0.86 7.53 10.03
C ASN A 16 0.11 7.35 8.69
N PHE A 17 -1.06 7.98 8.55
CA PHE A 17 -1.82 7.95 7.29
C PHE A 17 -1.04 8.59 6.14
N ILE A 18 -0.38 9.73 6.38
CA ILE A 18 0.47 10.40 5.39
C ILE A 18 1.69 9.55 5.03
N GLU A 19 2.34 8.94 6.03
CA GLU A 19 3.52 8.09 5.82
C GLU A 19 3.18 6.86 4.97
N ILE A 20 2.09 6.15 5.29
CA ILE A 20 1.64 4.99 4.51
C ILE A 20 1.30 5.40 3.07
N LYS A 21 0.67 6.57 2.87
CA LYS A 21 0.43 7.10 1.51
C LYS A 21 1.72 7.33 0.74
N ARG A 22 2.76 7.86 1.38
CA ARG A 22 4.07 8.06 0.76
C ARG A 22 4.68 6.72 0.34
N ILE A 23 4.66 5.73 1.23
CA ILE A 23 5.14 4.37 0.94
C ILE A 23 4.39 3.77 -0.26
N LEU A 24 3.06 3.92 -0.30
CA LEU A 24 2.26 3.45 -1.43
C LEU A 24 2.65 4.11 -2.75
N ALA A 25 2.91 5.42 -2.76
CA ALA A 25 3.37 6.13 -3.95
C ALA A 25 4.77 5.67 -4.40
N ASP A 26 5.67 5.42 -3.46
CA ASP A 26 7.02 4.93 -3.78
C ASP A 26 6.98 3.46 -4.27
N ASN A 27 6.06 2.64 -3.75
CA ASN A 27 5.81 1.30 -4.26
C ASN A 27 5.33 1.32 -5.71
N VAL A 28 4.42 2.24 -6.08
CA VAL A 28 3.96 2.37 -7.48
C VAL A 28 5.12 2.66 -8.41
N LYS A 29 5.96 3.66 -8.09
CA LYS A 29 7.15 3.98 -8.91
C LYS A 29 8.09 2.79 -9.05
N THR A 30 8.25 2.01 -8.00
CA THR A 30 9.12 0.83 -8.00
C THR A 30 8.51 -0.30 -8.83
N LEU A 31 7.20 -0.52 -8.74
CA LEU A 31 6.46 -1.48 -9.56
C LEU A 31 6.57 -1.12 -11.05
N ASP A 32 6.36 0.14 -11.41
CA ASP A 32 6.47 0.63 -12.79
C ASP A 32 7.86 0.32 -13.35
N LYS A 33 8.92 0.67 -12.61
CA LYS A 33 10.30 0.39 -13.04
C LYS A 33 10.58 -1.11 -13.21
N ILE A 34 10.11 -1.95 -12.27
CA ILE A 34 10.33 -3.40 -12.38
C ILE A 34 9.56 -3.97 -13.57
N SER A 35 8.36 -3.45 -13.84
CA SER A 35 7.56 -3.84 -15.02
C SER A 35 8.30 -3.54 -16.31
N ASP A 36 8.83 -2.32 -16.47
CA ASP A 36 9.60 -1.92 -17.65
C ASP A 36 10.83 -2.83 -17.84
N ASP A 37 11.57 -3.10 -16.75
CA ASP A 37 12.73 -3.99 -16.77
C ASP A 37 12.36 -5.43 -17.20
N ILE A 38 11.20 -5.94 -16.76
CA ILE A 38 10.70 -7.29 -17.12
C ILE A 38 10.39 -7.34 -18.61
N ASP A 39 9.65 -6.35 -19.13
CA ASP A 39 9.26 -6.27 -20.54
C ASP A 39 10.49 -6.19 -21.45
N GLU A 40 11.49 -5.37 -21.08
CA GLU A 40 12.76 -5.27 -21.80
C GLU A 40 13.53 -6.61 -21.81
N GLN A 41 13.58 -7.30 -20.67
CA GLN A 41 14.24 -8.61 -20.57
C GLN A 41 13.54 -9.69 -21.39
N GLU A 42 12.21 -9.71 -21.42
CA GLU A 42 11.46 -10.66 -22.24
C GLU A 42 11.76 -10.47 -23.74
N ILE A 43 11.84 -9.21 -24.19
CA ILE A 43 12.22 -8.88 -25.57
C ILE A 43 13.64 -9.35 -25.89
N GLU A 44 14.60 -9.11 -24.99
CA GLU A 44 15.99 -9.48 -25.22
C GLU A 44 16.19 -11.00 -25.21
N ILE A 45 15.54 -11.73 -24.30
CA ILE A 45 15.55 -13.21 -24.28
C ILE A 45 15.06 -13.76 -25.62
N LYS A 46 13.92 -13.24 -26.13
CA LYS A 46 13.38 -13.66 -27.45
C LYS A 46 14.35 -13.38 -28.60
N ARG A 47 15.08 -12.26 -28.56
CA ARG A 47 16.10 -11.94 -29.58
C ARG A 47 17.28 -12.90 -29.51
N LEU A 48 17.79 -13.20 -28.31
CA LEU A 48 18.93 -14.10 -28.14
C LEU A 48 18.60 -15.54 -28.55
N GLU A 49 17.38 -15.99 -28.29
CA GLU A 49 16.87 -17.29 -28.77
C GLU A 49 16.88 -17.38 -30.29
N GLN A 50 16.61 -16.28 -31.00
CA GLN A 50 16.65 -16.22 -32.48
C GLN A 50 18.08 -16.17 -33.04
N LEU A 51 19.05 -15.65 -32.28
CA LEU A 51 20.44 -15.45 -32.72
C LEU A 51 21.34 -16.67 -32.50
N ASN A 52 20.79 -17.82 -32.09
CA ASN A 52 21.56 -19.01 -31.69
C ASN A 52 22.60 -18.73 -30.59
N THR A 53 22.30 -17.78 -29.68
CA THR A 53 23.14 -17.46 -28.52
C THR A 53 23.36 -18.70 -27.65
N PRO A 54 24.54 -18.87 -27.02
CA PRO A 54 24.80 -20.01 -26.14
C PRO A 54 23.73 -20.16 -25.05
N THR A 55 23.21 -21.37 -24.89
CA THR A 55 22.09 -21.69 -23.98
C THR A 55 22.34 -21.24 -22.54
N PHE A 56 23.59 -21.27 -22.08
CA PHE A 56 23.95 -20.81 -20.74
C PHE A 56 23.66 -19.32 -20.52
N GLN A 57 23.92 -18.47 -21.53
CA GLN A 57 23.67 -17.03 -21.41
C GLN A 57 22.17 -16.72 -21.42
N ILE A 58 21.41 -17.40 -22.26
CA ILE A 58 19.94 -17.29 -22.31
C ILE A 58 19.35 -17.70 -20.95
N LYS A 59 19.82 -18.83 -20.38
CA LYS A 59 19.35 -19.32 -19.08
C LYS A 59 19.63 -18.32 -17.96
N GLN A 60 20.81 -17.71 -17.93
CA GLN A 60 21.13 -16.69 -16.92
C GLN A 60 20.20 -15.47 -17.02
N MET A 61 19.82 -15.05 -18.22
CA MET A 61 18.84 -13.98 -18.41
C MET A 61 17.44 -14.39 -17.97
N GLN A 62 17.00 -15.61 -18.30
CA GLN A 62 15.71 -16.16 -17.85
C GLN A 62 15.64 -16.22 -16.32
N ASP A 63 16.69 -16.73 -15.66
CA ASP A 63 16.75 -16.78 -14.19
C ASP A 63 16.63 -15.37 -13.57
N ASN A 64 17.29 -14.36 -14.17
CA ASN A 64 17.18 -12.96 -13.72
C ASN A 64 15.78 -12.38 -13.93
N HIS A 65 15.16 -12.66 -15.08
CA HIS A 65 13.79 -12.27 -15.38
C HIS A 65 12.82 -12.86 -14.34
N ASP A 66 12.95 -14.15 -14.02
CA ASP A 66 12.08 -14.83 -13.07
C ASP A 66 12.21 -14.26 -11.64
N ILE A 67 13.43 -13.87 -11.24
CA ILE A 67 13.68 -13.18 -9.97
C ILE A 67 12.98 -11.81 -9.95
N LYS A 68 13.04 -11.04 -11.04
CA LYS A 68 12.35 -9.75 -11.14
C LYS A 68 10.83 -9.91 -11.13
N ALA A 69 10.29 -10.85 -11.90
CA ALA A 69 8.86 -11.15 -11.92
C ALA A 69 8.34 -11.57 -10.54
N THR A 70 9.11 -12.38 -9.82
CA THR A 70 8.79 -12.75 -8.43
C THR A 70 8.79 -11.53 -7.51
N SER A 71 9.80 -10.67 -7.63
CA SER A 71 9.92 -9.44 -6.84
C SER A 71 8.77 -8.46 -7.11
N TYR A 72 8.35 -8.32 -8.37
CA TYR A 72 7.19 -7.53 -8.77
C TYR A 72 5.92 -8.04 -8.08
N ASN A 73 5.67 -9.35 -8.16
CA ASN A 73 4.46 -9.95 -7.57
C ASN A 73 4.42 -9.79 -6.04
N LEU A 74 5.55 -9.95 -5.36
CA LEU A 74 5.65 -9.74 -3.91
C LEU A 74 5.39 -8.27 -3.53
N LEU A 75 5.96 -7.32 -4.28
CA LEU A 75 5.75 -5.89 -4.04
C LEU A 75 4.29 -5.48 -4.35
N LEU A 76 3.69 -6.05 -5.40
CA LEU A 76 2.30 -5.80 -5.75
C LEU A 76 1.36 -6.30 -4.66
N GLU A 77 1.62 -7.50 -4.12
CA GLU A 77 0.86 -8.03 -2.99
C GLU A 77 0.98 -7.13 -1.77
N LEU A 78 2.21 -6.72 -1.40
CA LEU A 78 2.44 -5.81 -0.29
C LEU A 78 1.74 -4.45 -0.50
N HIS A 79 1.78 -3.92 -1.72
CA HIS A 79 1.08 -2.69 -2.07
C HIS A 79 -0.44 -2.81 -1.84
N GLN A 80 -1.05 -3.92 -2.28
CA GLN A 80 -2.47 -4.20 -2.05
C GLN A 80 -2.81 -4.32 -0.56
N GLN A 81 -1.97 -5.00 0.22
CA GLN A 81 -2.14 -5.08 1.67
C GLN A 81 -2.05 -3.70 2.34
N ASN A 82 -1.09 -2.87 1.92
CA ASN A 82 -0.92 -1.51 2.44
C ASN A 82 -2.10 -0.59 2.10
N LEU A 83 -2.73 -0.76 0.92
CA LEU A 83 -3.96 -0.04 0.58
C LEU A 83 -5.11 -0.40 1.53
N ILE A 84 -5.28 -1.68 1.86
CA ILE A 84 -6.30 -2.14 2.81
C ILE A 84 -6.01 -1.60 4.22
N THR A 85 -4.75 -1.62 4.64
CA THR A 85 -4.31 -1.04 5.92
C THR A 85 -4.60 0.46 5.99
N LEU A 86 -4.26 1.21 4.94
CA LEU A 86 -4.55 2.65 4.83
C LEU A 86 -6.06 2.92 4.90
N TRP A 87 -6.86 2.10 4.21
CA TRP A 87 -8.31 2.19 4.28
C TRP A 87 -8.83 1.96 5.69
N LYS A 88 -8.38 0.90 6.39
CA LYS A 88 -8.78 0.64 7.79
C LYS A 88 -8.36 1.79 8.71
N LEU A 89 -7.17 2.35 8.53
CA LEU A 89 -6.69 3.50 9.30
C LEU A 89 -7.56 4.73 9.06
N SER A 90 -7.96 5.02 7.81
CA SER A 90 -8.87 6.13 7.51
C SER A 90 -10.21 5.99 8.25
N ARG A 91 -10.80 4.78 8.25
CA ARG A 91 -12.05 4.49 8.96
C ARG A 91 -11.89 4.67 10.47
N TYR A 92 -10.74 4.32 11.01
CA TYR A 92 -10.43 4.51 12.41
C TYR A 92 -10.27 6.00 12.78
N ILE A 93 -9.53 6.77 11.98
CA ILE A 93 -9.41 8.23 12.13
C ILE A 93 -10.79 8.90 12.08
N LEU A 94 -11.66 8.51 11.14
CA LEU A 94 -13.03 9.02 11.02
C LEU A 94 -13.88 8.74 12.27
N LYS A 95 -13.66 7.62 12.95
CA LYS A 95 -14.33 7.34 14.24
C LYS A 95 -13.81 8.26 15.34
N GLN A 96 -12.53 8.63 15.33
CA GLN A 96 -11.96 9.53 16.34
C GLN A 96 -12.57 10.93 16.30
N PHE A 97 -12.87 11.47 15.12
CA PHE A 97 -13.54 12.76 14.98
C PHE A 97 -14.87 12.83 15.75
N LYS A 98 -15.60 11.72 15.88
CA LYS A 98 -16.86 11.65 16.66
C LYS A 98 -16.68 11.90 18.17
N HIS A 99 -15.45 11.90 18.67
CA HIS A 99 -15.12 12.17 20.08
C HIS A 99 -14.68 13.62 20.33
N PHE A 100 -14.75 14.49 19.31
CA PHE A 100 -14.54 15.92 19.45
C PHE A 100 -15.88 16.64 19.51
N SER A 101 -15.99 17.65 20.37
CA SER A 101 -17.13 18.56 20.37
C SER A 101 -17.07 19.51 19.17
N GLU A 102 -18.20 20.16 18.85
CA GLU A 102 -18.24 21.17 17.79
C GLU A 102 -17.25 22.33 18.05
N ASP A 103 -17.11 22.74 19.31
CA ASP A 103 -16.17 23.80 19.69
C ASP A 103 -14.73 23.37 19.44
N GLU A 104 -14.36 22.13 19.79
CA GLU A 104 -13.01 21.60 19.52
C GLU A 104 -12.75 21.43 18.02
N ILE A 105 -13.76 21.02 17.26
CA ILE A 105 -13.66 20.91 15.78
C ILE A 105 -13.40 22.28 15.16
N LYS A 106 -14.07 23.34 15.64
CA LYS A 106 -13.84 24.72 15.21
C LYS A 106 -12.48 25.24 15.65
N GLU A 107 -12.12 25.07 16.92
CA GLU A 107 -10.85 25.54 17.50
C GLU A 107 -9.64 24.96 16.76
N TYR A 108 -9.68 23.66 16.43
CA TYR A 108 -8.59 22.97 15.74
C TYR A 108 -8.77 22.89 14.22
N ASN A 109 -9.75 23.58 13.65
CA ASN A 109 -10.09 23.57 12.22
C ASN A 109 -10.11 22.16 11.58
N LEU A 110 -10.81 21.23 12.23
CA LEU A 110 -10.79 19.81 11.87
C LEU A 110 -11.71 19.41 10.73
N ASN A 111 -12.63 20.29 10.31
CA ASN A 111 -13.64 19.98 9.29
C ASN A 111 -13.02 19.58 7.95
N ASP A 112 -12.05 20.36 7.46
CA ASP A 112 -11.40 20.10 6.18
C ASP A 112 -10.60 18.80 6.20
N ILE A 113 -9.95 18.51 7.33
CA ILE A 113 -9.19 17.27 7.52
C ILE A 113 -10.15 16.08 7.51
N GLN A 114 -11.27 16.16 8.24
CA GLN A 114 -12.27 15.10 8.28
C GLN A 114 -12.85 14.83 6.89
N ALA A 115 -13.21 15.88 6.14
CA ALA A 115 -13.71 15.77 4.78
C ALA A 115 -12.67 15.12 3.85
N SER A 116 -11.41 15.57 3.92
CA SER A 116 -10.33 15.01 3.11
C SER A 116 -10.06 13.53 3.41
N ILE A 117 -10.07 13.13 4.68
CA ILE A 117 -9.91 11.71 5.05
C ILE A 117 -11.12 10.89 4.58
N GLN A 118 -12.34 11.43 4.65
CA GLN A 118 -13.55 10.75 4.18
C GLN A 118 -13.50 10.50 2.67
N GLU A 119 -13.21 11.53 1.88
CA GLU A 119 -13.06 11.42 0.42
C GLU A 119 -12.01 10.37 0.04
N GLN A 120 -10.84 10.44 0.68
CA GLN A 120 -9.76 9.48 0.43
C GLN A 120 -10.15 8.07 0.84
N SER A 121 -10.85 7.89 1.96
CA SER A 121 -11.36 6.59 2.42
C SER A 121 -12.29 5.94 1.41
N ASP A 122 -13.20 6.73 0.83
CA ASP A 122 -14.14 6.24 -0.16
C ASP A 122 -13.44 5.88 -1.47
N ASN A 123 -12.42 6.65 -1.87
CA ASN A 123 -11.63 6.40 -3.08
C ASN A 123 -10.75 5.13 -2.98
N ILE A 124 -10.25 4.79 -1.79
CA ILE A 124 -9.38 3.62 -1.58
C ILE A 124 -10.12 2.40 -1.02
N LYS A 125 -11.46 2.44 -0.97
CA LYS A 125 -12.27 1.38 -0.40
C LYS A 125 -12.03 0.05 -1.12
N PRO A 126 -11.54 -1.00 -0.43
CA PRO A 126 -11.30 -2.28 -1.06
C PRO A 126 -12.62 -2.98 -1.39
N LYS A 127 -12.58 -3.89 -2.37
CA LYS A 127 -13.70 -4.81 -2.59
C LYS A 127 -13.85 -5.71 -1.36
N PHE A 128 -15.09 -6.11 -1.08
CA PHE A 128 -15.39 -6.97 0.08
C PHE A 128 -14.57 -8.26 0.10
N ILE A 129 -14.39 -8.91 -1.06
CA ILE A 129 -13.62 -10.15 -1.17
C ILE A 129 -12.13 -9.93 -0.82
N ASP A 130 -11.55 -8.81 -1.24
CA ASP A 130 -10.14 -8.50 -0.96
C ASP A 130 -9.93 -8.19 0.53
N LEU A 131 -10.91 -7.52 1.16
CA LEU A 131 -10.93 -7.32 2.61
C LEU A 131 -11.00 -8.65 3.37
N LEU A 132 -11.87 -9.58 2.96
CA LEU A 132 -11.97 -10.90 3.58
C LEU A 132 -10.67 -11.70 3.45
N LYS A 133 -10.04 -11.70 2.27
CA LYS A 133 -8.74 -12.36 2.05
C LYS A 133 -7.66 -11.79 2.97
N TYR A 134 -7.63 -10.47 3.11
CA TYR A 134 -6.72 -9.80 4.02
C TYR A 134 -6.96 -10.26 5.46
N ASP A 135 -8.20 -10.23 5.93
CA ASP A 135 -8.53 -10.61 7.32
C ASP A 135 -8.15 -12.06 7.60
N LEU A 136 -8.46 -12.99 6.68
CA LEU A 136 -8.07 -14.39 6.81
C LEU A 136 -6.55 -14.59 6.89
N LYS A 137 -5.78 -13.86 6.06
CA LYS A 137 -4.31 -13.91 6.10
C LYS A 137 -3.73 -13.45 7.44
N HIS A 138 -4.35 -12.46 8.08
CA HIS A 138 -3.84 -11.84 9.30
C HIS A 138 -4.45 -12.43 10.59
N LEU A 139 -5.56 -13.18 10.51
CA LEU A 139 -6.13 -13.93 11.63
C LEU A 139 -5.20 -15.07 12.11
N GLY A 140 -4.45 -15.70 11.19
CA GLY A 140 -3.47 -16.74 11.52
C GLY A 140 -2.21 -16.21 12.21
N SER A 141 -1.91 -14.91 12.06
CA SER A 141 -0.71 -14.27 12.63
C SER A 141 -0.86 -13.90 14.11
N GLN A 142 -2.10 -13.84 14.64
CA GLN A 142 -2.38 -13.48 16.03
C GLN A 142 -2.46 -14.68 16.99
N GLN A 143 -2.28 -15.91 16.49
CA GLN A 143 -2.32 -17.13 17.33
C GLN A 143 -0.93 -17.57 17.85
N HIS A 144 0.12 -16.80 17.57
CA HIS A 144 1.51 -17.11 17.94
C HIS A 144 2.24 -16.02 18.75
N GLU A 145 1.52 -15.06 19.32
CA GLU A 145 2.01 -14.15 20.38
C GLU A 145 1.32 -14.49 21.71
#